data_AF-A0A0P0W7M1-F1
#
_entry.id   AF-A0A0P0W7M1-F1
#
_cell.length_a   1.000
_cell.length_b   1.000
_cell.length_c   1.000
_cell.angle_alpha   90.00
_cell.angle_beta   90.00
_cell.angle_gamma   90.00
#
_symmetry.space_group_name_H-M   'P 1'
#
loop_
_entity.id
_entity.type
_entity.pdbx_description
1 polymer ?
#
loop_
_entity_poly.entity_id
_entity_poly.type
_entity_poly.pdbx_seq_one_letter_code
_entity_poly.pdbx_strand_id
1 'polypeptide(L)'
;YAEVVSLIKDESGERIIGARIRDTLSGKEFDAFAKVVVNAAGPFCDSVRKMANNDVVPMISPSSGVHIVLPDYYSPDGMGLIVPKTKDGRVVFMLPWLGRTVAGTTDSSTAITMLPEPHEDEIQFILDAICDYLNVQVRRSDVLSAWSGIRPLAMDPSAKNTESISRDHVVFEDYPGLITITGGKWTTYRSMAEDAVNAAIRSGNLKPANGCVTDHLHILGGYGWDPASFTVLAQNYKRMKRTYGGKIIPGAMDSAVSKHLSHAYGTLATQVASIAQNEGLGKRLAHGYPFLEAEVAYCARHEYCESAVDFIARRCRLAFLDTDAAGRALPRIIEILALERKWDKARQKLELQKGKDFLETFKSSKNAQFRDGKHNGQ
;
A
#
# COMPACT_ATOMS: atom_id res chain seq x y z
N TYR A 1 6.66 11.54 4.94
CA TYR A 1 6.29 12.49 5.99
C TYR A 1 6.63 13.94 5.63
N ALA A 2 6.52 14.30 4.35
CA ALA A 2 6.80 15.63 3.85
C ALA A 2 5.58 16.05 3.02
N GLU A 3 4.77 16.95 3.56
CA GLU A 3 3.52 17.41 2.96
C GLU A 3 3.77 18.69 2.18
N VAL A 4 3.29 18.76 0.94
CA VAL A 4 3.27 20.02 0.18
C VAL A 4 2.15 20.89 0.73
N VAL A 5 2.52 22.08 1.22
CA VAL A 5 1.57 23.07 1.79
C VAL A 5 1.12 24.04 0.71
N SER A 6 2.04 24.50 -0.13
CA SER A 6 1.75 25.39 -1.25
C SER A 6 2.81 25.26 -2.34
N LEU A 7 2.46 25.71 -3.56
CA LEU A 7 3.39 25.81 -4.68
C LEU A 7 4.01 27.20 -4.72
N ILE A 8 5.28 27.27 -5.13
CA ILE A 8 6.05 28.52 -5.26
C ILE A 8 6.09 28.90 -6.73
N LYS A 9 5.71 30.14 -7.02
CA LYS A 9 5.76 30.74 -8.36
C LYS A 9 7.03 31.58 -8.53
N ASP A 10 7.47 31.77 -9.76
CA ASP A 10 8.49 32.76 -10.10
C ASP A 10 8.01 34.20 -9.87
N GLU A 11 8.90 35.17 -10.04
CA GLU A 11 8.62 36.58 -9.77
C GLU A 11 7.51 37.16 -10.67
N SER A 12 7.43 36.71 -11.93
CA SER A 12 6.34 37.09 -12.85
C SER A 12 5.01 36.40 -12.49
N GLY A 13 5.06 35.35 -11.68
CA GLY A 13 3.93 34.52 -11.34
C GLY A 13 3.52 33.55 -12.44
N GLU A 14 4.28 33.43 -13.53
CA GLU A 14 3.88 32.67 -14.74
C GLU A 14 4.29 31.20 -14.68
N ARG A 15 5.18 30.81 -13.76
CA ARG A 15 5.71 29.43 -13.68
C ARG A 15 5.82 28.92 -12.26
N ILE A 16 5.53 27.63 -12.05
CA ILE A 16 5.87 26.93 -10.79
C ILE A 16 7.37 26.59 -10.77
N ILE A 17 8.05 26.99 -9.70
CA ILE A 17 9.50 26.80 -9.51
C ILE A 17 9.85 26.07 -8.21
N GLY A 18 8.86 25.59 -7.46
CA GLY A 18 9.09 24.91 -6.20
C GLY A 18 7.83 24.68 -5.39
N ALA A 19 8.03 24.27 -4.15
CA ALA A 19 6.97 24.04 -3.18
C ALA A 19 7.44 24.40 -1.76
N ARG A 20 6.50 24.88 -0.93
CA ARG A 20 6.66 24.90 0.51
C ARG A 20 6.25 23.55 1.08
N ILE A 21 7.14 22.96 1.87
CA ILE A 21 7.00 21.61 2.39
C ILE A 21 6.98 21.66 3.92
N ARG A 22 6.05 20.93 4.53
CA ARG A 22 5.99 20.69 5.97
C ARG A 22 6.46 19.28 6.29
N ASP A 23 7.47 19.17 7.15
CA ASP A 23 7.78 17.90 7.80
C ASP A 23 6.70 17.61 8.85
N THR A 24 5.86 16.62 8.57
CA THR A 24 4.74 16.22 9.43
C THR A 24 5.16 15.58 10.77
N LEU A 25 6.44 15.23 10.94
CA LEU A 25 6.97 14.69 12.19
C LEU A 25 7.46 15.81 13.12
N SER A 26 8.19 16.79 12.60
CA SER A 26 8.73 17.91 13.39
C SER A 26 7.87 19.18 13.38
N GLY A 27 6.96 19.31 12.41
CA GLY A 27 6.15 20.50 12.15
C GLY A 27 6.89 21.64 11.44
N LYS A 28 8.19 21.46 11.14
CA LYS A 28 8.99 22.50 10.48
C LYS A 28 8.61 22.63 9.00
N GLU A 29 8.60 23.86 8.52
CA GLU A 29 8.38 24.18 7.10
C GLU A 29 9.66 24.68 6.45
N PHE A 30 9.86 24.31 5.20
CA PHE A 30 10.97 24.78 4.37
C PHE A 30 10.56 24.83 2.90
N ASP A 31 11.26 25.66 2.13
CA ASP A 31 11.01 25.81 0.70
C ASP A 31 12.00 24.93 -0.08
N ALA A 32 11.49 24.25 -1.11
CA ALA A 32 12.29 23.44 -2.03
C ALA A 32 12.05 23.92 -3.46
N PHE A 33 13.13 24.25 -4.16
CA PHE A 33 13.09 24.76 -5.52
C PHE A 33 13.47 23.68 -6.53
N ALA A 34 12.78 23.66 -7.67
CA ALA A 34 12.99 22.71 -8.75
C ALA A 34 12.71 23.36 -10.11
N LYS A 35 13.34 22.85 -11.17
CA LYS A 35 13.08 23.32 -12.54
C LYS A 35 11.67 22.98 -13.04
N VAL A 36 11.14 21.86 -12.55
CA VAL A 36 9.80 21.33 -12.82
C VAL A 36 9.33 20.59 -11.59
N VAL A 37 8.05 20.73 -11.25
CA VAL A 37 7.36 19.98 -10.18
C VAL A 37 6.43 18.95 -10.82
N VAL A 38 6.53 17.69 -10.38
CA VAL A 38 5.61 16.62 -10.83
C VAL A 38 4.62 16.30 -9.71
N ASN A 39 3.34 16.54 -9.97
CA ASN A 39 2.22 16.15 -9.13
C ASN A 39 1.78 14.72 -9.47
N ALA A 40 2.19 13.77 -8.62
CA ALA A 40 1.79 12.36 -8.68
C ALA A 40 0.97 11.95 -7.44
N ALA A 41 0.10 12.84 -6.94
CA ALA A 41 -0.61 12.68 -5.68
C ALA A 41 -1.83 11.73 -5.73
N GLY A 42 -1.98 10.94 -6.81
CA GLY A 42 -3.06 9.96 -6.97
C GLY A 42 -4.45 10.61 -6.81
N PRO A 43 -5.32 10.09 -5.92
CA PRO A 43 -6.63 10.71 -5.63
C PRO A 43 -6.57 12.16 -5.14
N PHE A 44 -5.41 12.66 -4.72
CA PHE A 44 -5.23 14.02 -4.24
C PHE A 44 -4.66 14.97 -5.31
N CYS A 45 -4.56 14.53 -6.57
CA CYS A 45 -3.95 15.34 -7.62
C CYS A 45 -4.66 16.70 -7.82
N ASP A 46 -5.99 16.73 -7.76
CA ASP A 46 -6.77 17.96 -7.87
C ASP A 46 -6.54 18.94 -6.71
N SER A 47 -6.30 18.44 -5.50
CA SER A 47 -5.95 19.30 -4.35
C SER A 47 -4.62 20.02 -4.59
N VAL A 48 -3.65 19.35 -5.21
CA VAL A 48 -2.36 19.96 -5.57
C VAL A 48 -2.51 20.92 -6.76
N ARG A 49 -3.31 20.57 -7.78
CA ARG A 49 -3.57 21.46 -8.93
C ARG A 49 -4.19 22.79 -8.48
N LYS A 50 -5.13 22.73 -7.53
CA LYS A 50 -5.77 23.93 -6.95
C LYS A 50 -4.78 24.87 -6.26
N MET A 51 -3.66 24.36 -5.74
CA MET A 51 -2.60 25.21 -5.16
C MET A 51 -1.94 26.12 -6.21
N ALA A 52 -1.92 25.73 -7.50
CA ALA A 52 -1.41 26.57 -8.59
C ALA A 52 -2.49 27.51 -9.15
N ASN A 53 -3.70 26.98 -9.32
CA ASN A 53 -4.86 27.70 -9.86
C ASN A 53 -6.15 27.12 -9.27
N ASN A 54 -6.92 27.94 -8.54
CA ASN A 54 -8.17 27.51 -7.90
C ASN A 54 -9.29 27.16 -8.89
N ASP A 55 -9.24 27.67 -10.12
CA ASP A 55 -10.30 27.53 -11.13
C ASP A 55 -10.15 26.26 -11.99
N VAL A 56 -9.23 25.36 -11.62
CA VAL A 56 -9.05 24.10 -12.34
C VAL A 56 -10.29 23.21 -12.21
N VAL A 57 -10.76 22.71 -13.36
CA VAL A 57 -11.82 21.70 -13.41
C VAL A 57 -11.25 20.38 -12.88
N PRO A 58 -11.97 19.66 -11.99
CA PRO A 58 -11.55 18.35 -11.51
C PRO A 58 -11.24 17.40 -12.66
N MET A 59 -10.13 16.67 -12.56
CA MET A 59 -9.72 15.72 -13.61
C MET A 59 -9.88 14.27 -13.18
N ILE A 60 -10.43 14.01 -11.99
CA ILE A 60 -10.70 12.65 -11.51
C ILE A 60 -12.14 12.48 -11.02
N SER A 61 -12.66 11.28 -11.21
CA SER A 61 -13.88 10.78 -10.58
C SER A 61 -13.51 9.69 -9.57
N PRO A 62 -13.42 10.00 -8.26
CA PRO A 62 -12.98 9.03 -7.26
C PRO A 62 -13.97 7.87 -7.10
N SER A 63 -13.45 6.64 -7.11
CA SER A 63 -14.22 5.42 -6.86
C SER A 63 -13.58 4.61 -5.73
N SER A 64 -14.37 4.18 -4.75
CA SER A 64 -13.94 3.25 -3.71
C SER A 64 -13.99 1.82 -4.22
N GLY A 65 -13.04 1.02 -3.72
CA GLY A 65 -12.96 -0.40 -3.97
C GLY A 65 -12.64 -1.17 -2.71
N VAL A 66 -13.57 -2.00 -2.27
CA VAL A 66 -13.43 -2.84 -1.09
C VAL A 66 -12.88 -4.20 -1.44
N HIS A 67 -12.05 -4.73 -0.54
CA HIS A 67 -11.69 -6.14 -0.49
C HIS A 67 -11.87 -6.66 0.94
N ILE A 68 -12.12 -7.96 1.05
CA ILE A 68 -12.11 -8.70 2.31
C ILE A 68 -11.00 -9.74 2.28
N VAL A 69 -10.50 -10.11 3.47
CA VAL A 69 -9.57 -11.22 3.64
C VAL A 69 -10.21 -12.30 4.52
N LEU A 70 -10.09 -13.53 4.03
CA LEU A 70 -10.64 -14.76 4.60
C LEU A 70 -9.50 -15.74 4.92
N PRO A 71 -9.76 -16.77 5.75
CA PRO A 71 -8.84 -17.89 5.97
C PRO A 71 -8.40 -18.57 4.67
N ASP A 72 -7.21 -19.17 4.71
CA ASP A 72 -6.59 -19.87 3.57
C ASP A 72 -7.45 -20.98 2.97
N TYR A 73 -8.25 -21.68 3.77
CA TYR A 73 -9.10 -22.76 3.28
C TYR A 73 -10.21 -22.33 2.30
N TYR A 74 -10.41 -21.02 2.08
CA TYR A 74 -11.32 -20.50 1.05
C TYR A 74 -10.72 -20.47 -0.36
N SER A 75 -9.39 -20.58 -0.52
CA SER A 75 -8.75 -20.68 -1.84
C SER A 75 -7.57 -21.64 -1.83
N PRO A 76 -7.48 -22.61 -2.75
CA PRO A 76 -6.30 -23.47 -2.87
C PRO A 76 -5.02 -22.66 -3.18
N ASP A 77 -3.89 -23.15 -2.69
CA ASP A 77 -2.59 -22.57 -3.02
C ASP A 77 -2.34 -22.59 -4.54
N GLY A 78 -1.97 -21.44 -5.10
CA GLY A 78 -1.62 -21.30 -6.52
C GLY A 78 -2.80 -21.27 -7.50
N MET A 79 -4.05 -21.28 -7.02
CA MET A 79 -5.24 -21.17 -7.87
C MET A 79 -6.11 -19.98 -7.46
N GLY A 80 -6.32 -19.05 -8.39
CA GLY A 80 -7.27 -17.96 -8.26
C GLY A 80 -8.61 -18.30 -8.89
N LEU A 81 -9.70 -17.80 -8.28
CA LEU A 81 -11.05 -17.91 -8.81
C LEU A 81 -11.56 -16.53 -9.28
N ILE A 82 -12.33 -16.55 -10.36
CA ILE A 82 -13.00 -15.39 -10.93
C ILE A 82 -14.49 -15.72 -10.96
N VAL A 83 -15.29 -14.89 -10.31
CA VAL A 83 -16.74 -14.83 -10.44
C VAL A 83 -17.04 -13.86 -11.59
N PRO A 84 -17.32 -14.36 -12.81
CA PRO A 84 -17.35 -13.53 -14.01
C PRO A 84 -18.58 -12.62 -14.09
N LYS A 85 -19.64 -12.95 -13.34
CA LYS A 85 -20.87 -12.17 -13.31
C LYS A 85 -21.58 -12.36 -11.97
N THR A 86 -21.46 -11.36 -11.10
CA THR A 86 -22.30 -11.22 -9.91
C THR A 86 -23.74 -10.85 -10.29
N LYS A 87 -24.65 -10.83 -9.30
CA LYS A 87 -26.07 -10.47 -9.50
C LYS A 87 -26.29 -9.13 -10.20
N ASP A 88 -25.37 -8.18 -10.03
CA ASP A 88 -25.39 -6.84 -10.63
C ASP A 88 -24.46 -6.67 -11.85
N GLY A 89 -23.80 -7.75 -12.29
CA GLY A 89 -22.95 -7.78 -13.49
C GLY A 89 -21.49 -7.41 -13.28
N ARG A 90 -21.03 -7.23 -12.03
CA ARG A 90 -19.61 -7.01 -11.69
C ARG A 90 -18.81 -8.32 -11.68
N VAL A 91 -17.49 -8.17 -11.61
CA VAL A 91 -16.53 -9.28 -11.50
C VAL A 91 -15.92 -9.26 -10.10
N VAL A 92 -15.92 -10.41 -9.44
CA VAL A 92 -15.24 -10.60 -8.16
C VAL A 92 -14.13 -11.64 -8.33
N PHE A 93 -12.94 -11.31 -7.88
CA PHE A 93 -11.79 -12.19 -7.76
C PHE A 93 -11.74 -12.76 -6.34
N MET A 94 -11.30 -14.01 -6.23
CA MET A 94 -10.95 -14.64 -4.98
C MET A 94 -9.60 -15.34 -5.15
N LEU A 95 -8.56 -14.80 -4.51
CA LEU A 95 -7.17 -15.13 -4.81
C LEU A 95 -6.41 -15.52 -3.54
N PRO A 96 -5.53 -16.53 -3.58
CA PRO A 96 -4.61 -16.80 -2.49
C PRO A 96 -3.63 -15.62 -2.37
N TRP A 97 -3.49 -15.09 -1.15
CA TRP A 97 -2.65 -13.94 -0.85
C TRP A 97 -2.01 -14.07 0.53
N LEU A 98 -0.67 -14.21 0.57
CA LEU A 98 0.14 -14.27 1.80
C LEU A 98 -0.36 -15.26 2.86
N GLY A 99 -0.78 -16.46 2.42
CA GLY A 99 -1.30 -17.50 3.30
C GLY A 99 -2.73 -17.24 3.78
N ARG A 100 -3.48 -16.39 3.09
CA ARG A 100 -4.90 -16.09 3.28
C ARG A 100 -5.60 -16.05 1.92
N THR A 101 -6.89 -15.74 1.91
CA THR A 101 -7.65 -15.54 0.68
C THR A 101 -8.15 -14.10 0.62
N VAL A 102 -7.79 -13.35 -0.42
CA VAL A 102 -8.35 -12.01 -0.67
C VAL A 102 -9.51 -12.13 -1.66
N ALA A 103 -10.64 -11.50 -1.35
CA ALA A 103 -11.80 -11.44 -2.22
C ALA A 103 -12.25 -10.00 -2.47
N GLY A 104 -12.62 -9.68 -3.71
CA GLY A 104 -13.04 -8.34 -4.11
C GLY A 104 -13.14 -8.19 -5.64
N THR A 105 -13.61 -7.09 -6.19
CA THR A 105 -13.77 -5.80 -5.50
C THR A 105 -15.09 -5.13 -5.85
N THR A 106 -15.43 -4.11 -5.07
CA THR A 106 -16.55 -3.21 -5.34
C THR A 106 -16.10 -2.00 -6.15
N ASP A 107 -17.09 -1.23 -6.59
CA ASP A 107 -16.93 0.01 -7.34
C ASP A 107 -18.09 0.94 -6.97
N SER A 108 -17.79 1.96 -6.16
CA SER A 108 -18.78 2.90 -5.63
C SER A 108 -18.20 4.33 -5.68
N SER A 109 -19.01 5.34 -5.98
CA SER A 109 -18.55 6.73 -5.90
C SER A 109 -18.21 7.09 -4.44
N THR A 110 -17.11 7.82 -4.23
CA THR A 110 -16.66 8.17 -2.88
C THR A 110 -16.08 9.58 -2.81
N ALA A 111 -16.14 10.17 -1.61
CA ALA A 111 -15.32 11.33 -1.29
C ALA A 111 -13.85 10.91 -1.11
N ILE A 112 -12.94 11.85 -1.37
CA ILE A 112 -11.51 11.64 -1.14
C ILE A 112 -11.21 11.76 0.36
N THR A 113 -10.54 10.77 0.92
CA THR A 113 -10.09 10.75 2.31
C THR A 113 -8.75 10.01 2.41
N MET A 114 -7.96 10.33 3.43
CA MET A 114 -6.71 9.62 3.74
C MET A 114 -6.96 8.21 4.29
N LEU A 115 -8.14 7.96 4.85
CA LEU A 115 -8.53 6.72 5.51
C LEU A 115 -9.89 6.25 4.98
N PRO A 116 -9.95 5.75 3.73
CA PRO A 116 -11.18 5.16 3.21
C PRO A 116 -11.53 3.89 3.99
N GLU A 117 -12.81 3.75 4.32
CA GLU A 117 -13.33 2.64 5.12
C GLU A 117 -14.23 1.76 4.25
N PRO A 118 -14.24 0.43 4.45
CA PRO A 118 -15.20 -0.44 3.79
C PRO A 118 -16.59 -0.29 4.43
N HIS A 119 -17.63 -0.47 3.63
CA HIS A 119 -19.01 -0.55 4.13
C HIS A 119 -19.47 -2.00 4.30
N GLU A 120 -20.41 -2.23 5.22
CA GLU A 120 -20.88 -3.59 5.56
C GLU A 120 -21.68 -4.23 4.42
N ASP A 121 -22.41 -3.44 3.64
CA ASP A 121 -23.10 -3.85 2.42
C ASP A 121 -22.12 -4.25 1.30
N GLU A 122 -20.99 -3.54 1.16
CA GLU A 122 -19.90 -3.93 0.24
C GLU A 122 -19.25 -5.25 0.67
N ILE A 123 -19.07 -5.46 1.98
CA ILE A 123 -18.58 -6.73 2.53
C ILE A 123 -19.59 -7.85 2.24
N GLN A 124 -20.87 -7.63 2.53
CA GLN A 124 -21.92 -8.62 2.28
C GLN A 124 -22.06 -8.95 0.79
N PHE A 125 -21.94 -7.94 -0.09
CA PHE A 125 -21.92 -8.14 -1.53
C PHE A 125 -20.81 -9.11 -1.96
N ILE A 126 -19.59 -8.95 -1.42
CA ILE A 126 -18.47 -9.85 -1.77
C ILE A 126 -18.74 -11.26 -1.23
N LEU A 127 -19.24 -11.40 0.00
CA LEU A 127 -19.57 -12.70 0.60
C LEU A 127 -20.65 -13.44 -0.22
N ASP A 128 -21.70 -12.72 -0.63
CA ASP A 128 -22.77 -13.27 -1.46
C ASP A 128 -22.29 -13.64 -2.87
N ALA A 129 -21.35 -12.88 -3.43
CA ALA A 129 -20.80 -13.15 -4.76
C ALA A 129 -19.97 -14.44 -4.80
N ILE A 130 -19.21 -14.73 -3.73
CA ILE A 130 -18.34 -15.91 -3.69
C ILE A 130 -19.06 -17.16 -3.16
N CYS A 131 -20.13 -17.03 -2.38
CA CYS A 131 -20.80 -18.18 -1.76
C CYS A 131 -21.43 -19.12 -2.79
N ASP A 132 -21.94 -18.59 -3.90
CA ASP A 132 -22.52 -19.37 -5.00
C ASP A 132 -21.50 -20.32 -5.68
N TYR A 133 -20.20 -20.08 -5.48
CA TYR A 133 -19.10 -20.83 -6.10
C TYR A 133 -18.36 -21.75 -5.13
N LEU A 134 -18.80 -21.83 -3.87
CA LEU A 134 -18.12 -22.56 -2.81
C LEU A 134 -19.02 -23.63 -2.19
N ASN A 135 -18.42 -24.80 -1.92
CA ASN A 135 -19.10 -25.89 -1.21
C ASN A 135 -19.06 -25.71 0.33
N VAL A 136 -18.36 -24.68 0.80
CA VAL A 136 -18.26 -24.33 2.22
C VAL A 136 -19.12 -23.11 2.52
N GLN A 137 -19.75 -23.09 3.69
CA GLN A 137 -20.53 -21.93 4.11
C GLN A 137 -19.60 -20.74 4.35
N VAL A 138 -19.76 -19.69 3.53
CA VAL A 138 -19.07 -18.42 3.69
C VAL A 138 -19.76 -17.62 4.80
N ARG A 139 -19.01 -17.20 5.83
CA ARG A 139 -19.56 -16.49 6.99
C ARG A 139 -18.90 -15.13 7.17
N ARG A 140 -19.69 -14.13 7.57
CA ARG A 140 -19.19 -12.81 7.96
C ARG A 140 -18.16 -12.86 9.10
N SER A 141 -18.29 -13.84 10.00
CA SER A 141 -17.35 -14.10 11.10
C SER A 141 -15.99 -14.61 10.66
N ASP A 142 -15.87 -15.09 9.42
CA ASP A 142 -14.59 -15.54 8.86
C ASP A 142 -13.80 -14.39 8.22
N VAL A 143 -14.39 -13.19 8.09
CA VAL A 143 -13.67 -12.02 7.59
C VAL A 143 -12.65 -11.57 8.63
N LEU A 144 -11.36 -11.77 8.31
CA LEU A 144 -10.22 -11.40 9.15
C LEU A 144 -9.85 -9.92 9.04
N SER A 145 -10.14 -9.31 7.89
CA SER A 145 -10.03 -7.88 7.66
C SER A 145 -10.86 -7.48 6.43
N ALA A 146 -11.27 -6.22 6.37
CA ALA A 146 -11.81 -5.59 5.18
C ALA A 146 -11.11 -4.25 4.98
N TRP A 147 -10.92 -3.80 3.75
CA TRP A 147 -10.28 -2.50 3.51
C TRP A 147 -10.76 -1.89 2.20
N SER A 148 -10.71 -0.57 2.14
CA SER A 148 -11.10 0.20 0.97
C SER A 148 -9.90 0.96 0.41
N GLY A 149 -9.88 1.14 -0.91
CA GLY A 149 -8.93 2.01 -1.61
C GLY A 149 -9.66 2.93 -2.57
N ILE A 150 -9.11 4.11 -2.83
CA ILE A 150 -9.69 5.09 -3.76
C ILE A 150 -8.94 5.03 -5.09
N ARG A 151 -9.67 4.78 -6.17
CA ARG A 151 -9.20 4.79 -7.55
C ARG A 151 -9.36 6.22 -8.11
N PRO A 152 -8.27 6.86 -8.58
CA PRO A 152 -8.36 8.16 -9.24
C PRO A 152 -8.72 7.97 -10.72
N LEU A 153 -10.00 7.70 -11.02
CA LEU A 153 -10.43 7.48 -12.40
C LEU A 153 -10.29 8.78 -13.20
N ALA A 154 -9.33 8.83 -14.12
CA ALA A 154 -9.01 10.05 -14.85
C ALA A 154 -10.11 10.39 -15.88
N MET A 155 -10.46 11.67 -15.94
CA MET A 155 -11.28 12.25 -16.99
C MET A 155 -10.34 13.01 -17.91
N ASP A 156 -10.41 12.74 -19.22
CA ASP A 156 -9.59 13.46 -20.20
C ASP A 156 -10.10 14.91 -20.32
N PRO A 157 -9.32 15.93 -19.92
CA PRO A 157 -9.74 17.33 -20.01
C PRO A 157 -9.93 17.80 -21.47
N SER A 158 -9.38 17.10 -22.45
CA SER A 158 -9.49 17.40 -23.87
C SER A 158 -10.67 16.69 -24.56
N ALA A 159 -11.35 15.77 -23.88
CA ALA A 159 -12.51 15.07 -24.41
C ALA A 159 -13.74 15.98 -24.44
N LYS A 160 -14.43 16.01 -25.59
CA LYS A 160 -15.66 16.81 -25.78
C LYS A 160 -16.86 16.33 -24.95
N ASN A 161 -16.81 15.10 -24.43
CA ASN A 161 -17.84 14.50 -23.60
C ASN A 161 -17.24 14.12 -22.24
N THR A 162 -17.83 14.63 -21.16
CA THR A 162 -17.45 14.36 -19.76
C THR A 162 -17.70 12.90 -19.32
N GLU A 163 -18.35 12.09 -20.15
CA GLU A 163 -18.67 10.69 -19.85
C GLU A 163 -17.54 9.70 -20.20
N SER A 164 -16.48 10.12 -20.90
CA SER A 164 -15.36 9.24 -21.22
C SER A 164 -14.32 9.23 -20.10
N ILE A 165 -14.62 8.50 -19.03
CA ILE A 165 -13.59 8.10 -18.05
C ILE A 165 -12.51 7.34 -18.82
N SER A 166 -11.29 7.89 -18.86
CA SER A 166 -10.16 7.22 -19.49
C SER A 166 -9.75 6.03 -18.64
N ARG A 167 -9.60 4.86 -19.26
CA ARG A 167 -9.04 3.67 -18.60
C ARG A 167 -7.51 3.70 -18.52
N ASP A 168 -6.90 4.70 -19.15
CA ASP A 168 -5.46 4.94 -19.20
C ASP A 168 -5.04 6.07 -18.26
N HIS A 169 -3.74 6.33 -18.14
CA HIS A 169 -3.24 7.48 -17.40
C HIS A 169 -3.29 8.74 -18.24
N VAL A 170 -3.34 9.89 -17.56
CA VAL A 170 -3.27 11.22 -18.17
C VAL A 170 -2.03 11.92 -17.62
N VAL A 171 -1.24 12.52 -18.53
CA VAL A 171 -0.14 13.43 -18.20
C VAL A 171 -0.47 14.79 -18.78
N PHE A 172 -0.55 15.80 -17.92
CA PHE A 172 -1.02 17.13 -18.30
C PHE A 172 -0.23 18.22 -17.59
N GLU A 173 0.04 19.32 -18.29
CA GLU A 173 0.67 20.51 -17.71
C GLU A 173 -0.41 21.57 -17.48
N ASP A 174 -0.94 21.61 -16.26
CA ASP A 174 -2.01 22.54 -15.88
C ASP A 174 -1.52 24.00 -15.81
N TYR A 175 -0.26 24.15 -15.44
CA TYR A 175 0.40 25.43 -15.23
C TYR A 175 1.86 25.26 -15.64
N PRO A 176 2.50 26.24 -16.30
CA PRO A 176 3.90 26.11 -16.68
C PRO A 176 4.78 25.68 -15.50
N GLY A 177 5.51 24.58 -15.66
CA GLY A 177 6.38 24.00 -14.63
C GLY A 177 5.70 23.04 -13.65
N LEU A 178 4.40 22.79 -13.77
CA LEU A 178 3.64 21.80 -12.99
C LEU A 178 3.07 20.70 -13.88
N ILE A 179 3.67 19.52 -13.82
CA ILE A 179 3.20 18.33 -14.54
C ILE A 179 2.35 17.48 -13.61
N THR A 180 1.09 17.26 -13.95
CA THR A 180 0.21 16.32 -13.24
C THR A 180 0.18 14.98 -13.95
N ILE A 181 0.33 13.89 -13.20
CA ILE A 181 0.04 12.53 -13.65
C ILE A 181 -1.01 11.89 -12.75
N THR A 182 -2.06 11.34 -13.36
CA THR A 182 -3.14 10.65 -12.65
C THR A 182 -3.80 9.56 -13.52
N GLY A 183 -4.68 8.76 -12.94
CA GLY A 183 -5.25 7.58 -13.59
C GLY A 183 -4.25 6.43 -13.72
N GLY A 184 -4.45 5.60 -14.74
CA GLY A 184 -3.61 4.43 -15.00
C GLY A 184 -3.78 3.30 -13.97
N LYS A 185 -2.86 2.35 -14.02
CA LYS A 185 -2.89 1.13 -13.20
C LYS A 185 -1.53 0.85 -12.59
N TRP A 186 -1.52 0.08 -11.51
CA TRP A 186 -0.28 -0.45 -10.95
C TRP A 186 0.53 -1.22 -12.00
N THR A 187 -0.10 -1.97 -12.91
CA THR A 187 0.60 -2.74 -13.95
C THR A 187 1.30 -1.87 -14.98
N THR A 188 0.91 -0.61 -15.14
CA THR A 188 1.45 0.31 -16.16
C THR A 188 2.38 1.38 -15.55
N TYR A 189 2.68 1.31 -14.25
CA TYR A 189 3.37 2.37 -13.51
C TYR A 189 4.71 2.81 -14.13
N ARG A 190 5.47 1.86 -14.72
CA ARG A 190 6.77 2.18 -15.34
C ARG A 190 6.59 3.06 -16.57
N SER A 191 5.66 2.70 -17.46
CA SER A 191 5.33 3.48 -18.66
C SER A 191 4.76 4.84 -18.29
N MET A 192 3.88 4.87 -17.27
CA MET A 192 3.36 6.11 -16.69
C MET A 192 4.47 7.05 -16.21
N ALA A 193 5.44 6.52 -15.48
CA ALA A 193 6.58 7.29 -14.99
C ALA A 193 7.44 7.84 -16.13
N GLU A 194 7.67 7.04 -17.17
CA GLU A 194 8.40 7.47 -18.37
C GLU A 194 7.69 8.64 -19.08
N ASP A 195 6.38 8.59 -19.25
CA ASP A 195 5.61 9.68 -19.86
C ASP A 195 5.64 10.96 -19.01
N ALA A 196 5.53 10.85 -17.68
CA ALA A 196 5.63 11.98 -16.77
C ALA A 196 7.02 12.63 -16.84
N VAL A 197 8.10 11.83 -16.85
CA VAL A 197 9.48 12.33 -16.96
C VAL A 197 9.70 12.99 -18.32
N ASN A 198 9.19 12.41 -19.40
CA ASN A 198 9.27 13.00 -20.74
C ASN A 198 8.55 14.35 -20.81
N ALA A 199 7.37 14.48 -20.18
CA ALA A 199 6.67 15.75 -20.07
C ALA A 199 7.45 16.78 -19.24
N ALA A 200 8.06 16.37 -18.12
CA ALA A 200 8.91 17.23 -17.31
C ALA A 200 10.17 17.70 -18.06
N ILE A 201 10.79 16.82 -18.87
CA ILE A 201 11.93 17.19 -19.72
C ILE A 201 11.55 18.30 -20.70
N ARG A 202 10.38 18.17 -21.36
CA ARG A 202 9.88 19.19 -22.30
C ARG A 202 9.57 20.51 -21.58
N SER A 203 8.80 20.46 -20.49
CA SER A 203 8.41 21.66 -19.73
C SER A 203 9.61 22.42 -19.16
N GLY A 204 10.63 21.70 -18.68
CA GLY A 204 11.84 22.29 -18.10
C GLY A 204 12.95 22.60 -19.12
N ASN A 205 12.73 22.33 -20.41
CA ASN A 205 13.78 22.36 -21.45
C ASN A 205 15.07 21.64 -20.99
N LEU A 206 14.91 20.47 -20.37
CA LEU A 206 16.01 19.68 -19.81
C LEU A 206 16.72 18.90 -20.92
N LYS A 207 18.02 18.67 -20.76
CA LYS A 207 18.85 17.94 -21.74
C LYS A 207 19.41 16.68 -21.07
N PRO A 208 18.68 15.55 -21.08
CA PRO A 208 19.17 14.30 -20.52
C PRO A 208 20.36 13.76 -21.34
N ALA A 209 21.29 13.08 -20.67
CA ALA A 209 22.45 12.48 -21.34
C ALA A 209 22.11 11.21 -22.13
N ASN A 210 21.04 10.51 -21.74
CA ASN A 210 20.58 9.25 -22.31
C ASN A 210 19.05 9.16 -22.29
N GLY A 211 18.49 8.23 -23.07
CA GLY A 211 17.07 7.90 -23.01
C GLY A 211 16.68 7.14 -21.74
N CYS A 212 15.40 6.80 -21.63
CA CYS A 212 14.89 5.97 -20.53
C CYS A 212 15.53 4.58 -20.54
N VAL A 213 16.07 4.16 -19.39
CA VAL A 213 16.70 2.82 -19.21
C VAL A 213 15.92 1.95 -18.23
N THR A 214 14.77 2.42 -17.74
CA THR A 214 14.04 1.78 -16.63
C THR A 214 13.49 0.40 -16.94
N ASP A 215 13.34 0.05 -18.22
CA ASP A 215 12.86 -1.27 -18.65
C ASP A 215 13.81 -2.42 -18.29
N HIS A 216 15.09 -2.11 -18.05
CA HIS A 216 16.11 -3.10 -17.68
C HIS A 216 16.68 -2.90 -16.27
N LEU A 217 16.18 -1.91 -15.52
CA LEU A 217 16.59 -1.67 -14.15
C LEU A 217 15.75 -2.53 -13.20
N HIS A 218 16.41 -3.42 -12.47
CA HIS A 218 15.75 -4.16 -11.39
C HIS A 218 15.60 -3.25 -10.17
N ILE A 219 14.47 -3.38 -9.49
CA ILE A 219 14.25 -2.74 -8.19
C ILE A 219 15.18 -3.34 -7.12
N LEU A 220 15.36 -2.60 -6.03
CA LEU A 220 16.18 -3.02 -4.90
C LEU A 220 15.76 -4.41 -4.40
N GLY A 221 16.73 -5.29 -4.15
CA GLY A 221 16.50 -6.69 -3.75
C GLY A 221 16.26 -7.66 -4.92
N GLY A 222 16.01 -7.18 -6.14
CA GLY A 222 15.73 -8.04 -7.30
C GLY A 222 16.99 -8.64 -7.96
N TYR A 223 18.13 -7.95 -7.92
CA TYR A 223 19.35 -8.45 -8.55
C TYR A 223 19.87 -9.72 -7.87
N GLY A 224 20.04 -10.79 -8.64
CA GLY A 224 20.56 -12.07 -8.15
C GLY A 224 19.58 -12.87 -7.29
N TRP A 225 18.31 -12.47 -7.23
CA TRP A 225 17.27 -13.27 -6.58
C TRP A 225 16.84 -14.45 -7.46
N ASP A 226 16.65 -15.60 -6.82
CA ASP A 226 16.15 -16.84 -7.42
C ASP A 226 15.06 -17.45 -6.52
N PRO A 227 14.02 -18.11 -7.07
CA PRO A 227 12.97 -18.75 -6.27
C PRO A 227 13.46 -19.75 -5.21
N ALA A 228 14.64 -20.37 -5.37
CA ALA A 228 15.25 -21.26 -4.38
C ALA A 228 16.11 -20.53 -3.33
N SER A 229 16.27 -19.21 -3.40
CA SER A 229 17.11 -18.41 -2.46
C SER A 229 16.72 -18.56 -1.00
N PHE A 230 15.44 -18.89 -0.72
CA PHE A 230 14.99 -19.17 0.63
C PHE A 230 15.71 -20.35 1.29
N THR A 231 16.20 -21.32 0.51
CA THR A 231 16.90 -22.51 1.03
C THR A 231 18.23 -22.13 1.67
N VAL A 232 18.98 -21.25 1.01
CA VAL A 232 20.24 -20.70 1.53
C VAL A 232 20.00 -19.92 2.81
N LEU A 233 18.93 -19.10 2.83
CA LEU A 233 18.54 -18.35 4.02
C LEU A 233 18.21 -19.30 5.19
N ALA A 234 17.46 -20.37 4.92
CA ALA A 234 17.06 -21.33 5.94
C ALA A 234 18.25 -22.10 6.52
N GLN A 235 19.20 -22.51 5.68
CA GLN A 235 20.38 -23.28 6.09
C GLN A 235 21.41 -22.43 6.84
N ASN A 236 21.56 -21.15 6.46
CA ASN A 236 22.54 -20.26 7.10
C ASN A 236 22.07 -19.73 8.46
N TYR A 237 20.77 -19.72 8.71
CA TYR A 237 20.20 -19.34 10.00
C TYR A 237 20.39 -20.46 11.04
N LYS A 238 21.00 -20.15 12.18
CA LYS A 238 21.35 -21.12 13.24
C LYS A 238 20.65 -20.77 14.53
N ARG A 239 19.40 -21.19 14.67
CA ARG A 239 18.65 -21.03 15.92
C ARG A 239 18.82 -22.23 16.83
N MET A 240 19.33 -22.00 18.03
CA MET A 240 19.38 -23.05 19.04
C MET A 240 17.96 -23.45 19.45
N LYS A 241 17.58 -24.71 19.22
CA LYS A 241 16.29 -25.29 19.61
C LYS A 241 16.49 -26.38 20.65
N ARG A 242 15.60 -26.43 21.64
CA ARG A 242 15.57 -27.50 22.64
C ARG A 242 14.77 -28.67 22.06
N THR A 243 15.38 -29.86 22.02
CA THR A 243 14.69 -31.09 21.60
C THR A 243 13.75 -31.57 22.70
N TYR A 244 12.88 -32.52 22.36
CA TYR A 244 12.00 -33.19 23.34
C TYR A 244 12.79 -33.82 24.50
N GLY A 245 13.99 -34.35 24.24
CA GLY A 245 14.93 -34.85 25.25
C GLY A 245 15.75 -33.77 25.96
N GLY A 246 15.40 -32.48 25.82
CA GLY A 246 16.04 -31.37 26.53
C GLY A 246 17.38 -30.89 25.95
N LYS A 247 17.93 -31.55 24.93
CA LYS A 247 19.21 -31.16 24.29
C LYS A 247 19.03 -29.91 23.43
N ILE A 248 19.97 -28.99 23.52
CA ILE A 248 19.97 -27.78 22.68
C ILE A 248 20.78 -28.10 21.41
N ILE A 249 20.15 -28.01 20.24
CA ILE A 249 20.78 -28.25 18.93
C ILE A 249 20.54 -27.07 17.99
N PRO A 250 21.44 -26.81 17.03
CA PRO A 250 21.16 -25.86 15.96
C PRO A 250 19.95 -26.33 15.13
N GLY A 251 19.05 -25.41 14.83
CA GLY A 251 17.91 -25.58 13.95
C GLY A 251 17.93 -24.52 12.86
N ALA A 252 17.51 -24.93 11.66
CA ALA A 252 17.29 -24.05 10.53
C ALA A 252 16.09 -23.11 10.79
N MET A 253 16.03 -22.02 10.02
CA MET A 253 14.82 -21.20 9.93
C MET A 253 13.70 -22.05 9.35
N ASP A 254 12.46 -21.86 9.83
CA ASP A 254 11.34 -22.57 9.24
C ASP A 254 11.08 -22.12 7.79
N SER A 255 10.51 -23.02 7.00
CA SER A 255 10.32 -22.82 5.56
C SER A 255 9.35 -21.67 5.24
N ALA A 256 8.35 -21.44 6.09
CA ALA A 256 7.38 -20.37 5.87
C ALA A 256 8.03 -18.99 6.05
N VAL A 257 8.84 -18.81 7.10
CA VAL A 257 9.59 -17.57 7.34
C VAL A 257 10.65 -17.36 6.28
N SER A 258 11.44 -18.37 5.94
CA SER A 258 12.50 -18.21 4.95
C SER A 258 11.96 -17.88 3.56
N LYS A 259 10.86 -18.52 3.13
CA LYS A 259 10.15 -18.17 1.88
C LYS A 259 9.60 -16.76 1.93
N HIS A 260 8.95 -16.38 3.03
CA HIS A 260 8.44 -15.02 3.23
C HIS A 260 9.55 -13.99 3.09
N LEU A 261 10.65 -14.12 3.85
CA LEU A 261 11.75 -13.17 3.80
C LEU A 261 12.36 -13.07 2.39
N SER A 262 12.56 -14.21 1.73
CA SER A 262 13.08 -14.23 0.36
C SER A 262 12.14 -13.55 -0.65
N HIS A 263 10.82 -13.76 -0.54
CA HIS A 263 9.85 -13.13 -1.44
C HIS A 263 9.65 -11.64 -1.14
N ALA A 264 9.70 -11.24 0.14
CA ALA A 264 9.44 -9.86 0.56
C ALA A 264 10.64 -8.94 0.34
N TYR A 265 11.86 -9.43 0.62
CA TYR A 265 13.09 -8.62 0.63
C TYR A 265 14.10 -8.99 -0.46
N GLY A 266 13.81 -10.03 -1.25
CA GLY A 266 14.72 -10.51 -2.29
C GLY A 266 16.10 -10.87 -1.70
N THR A 267 17.17 -10.34 -2.29
CA THR A 267 18.54 -10.56 -1.81
C THR A 267 18.86 -9.87 -0.47
N LEU A 268 18.05 -8.89 -0.04
CA LEU A 268 18.21 -8.22 1.25
C LEU A 268 17.73 -9.08 2.43
N ALA A 269 17.03 -10.19 2.17
CA ALA A 269 16.54 -11.11 3.20
C ALA A 269 17.65 -11.61 4.14
N THR A 270 18.89 -11.71 3.63
CA THR A 270 20.08 -12.08 4.42
C THR A 270 20.37 -11.09 5.54
N GLN A 271 20.14 -9.81 5.33
CA GLN A 271 20.31 -8.76 6.34
C GLN A 271 19.25 -8.90 7.44
N VAL A 272 18.00 -9.15 7.06
CA VAL A 272 16.90 -9.41 8.02
C VAL A 272 17.20 -10.64 8.86
N ALA A 273 17.65 -11.73 8.24
CA ALA A 273 18.02 -12.95 8.96
C ALA A 273 19.22 -12.75 9.89
N SER A 274 20.19 -11.89 9.52
CA SER A 274 21.31 -11.51 10.37
C SER A 274 20.84 -10.78 11.62
N ILE A 275 19.93 -9.80 11.49
CA ILE A 275 19.30 -9.11 12.63
C ILE A 275 18.57 -10.13 13.53
N ALA A 276 17.77 -11.01 12.92
CA ALA A 276 17.05 -12.05 13.64
C ALA A 276 17.97 -12.98 14.46
N GLN A 277 19.16 -13.29 13.94
CA GLN A 277 20.14 -14.18 14.55
C GLN A 277 20.94 -13.47 15.66
N ASN A 278 21.48 -12.31 15.35
CA ASN A 278 22.49 -11.64 16.18
C ASN A 278 21.87 -10.79 17.29
N GLU A 279 20.65 -10.29 17.10
CA GLU A 279 19.99 -9.38 18.03
C GLU A 279 18.84 -10.06 18.81
N GLY A 280 18.66 -11.38 18.63
CA GLY A 280 17.61 -12.13 19.31
C GLY A 280 16.18 -11.81 18.85
N LEU A 281 16.03 -11.17 17.68
CA LEU A 281 14.74 -10.77 17.09
C LEU A 281 14.15 -11.82 16.13
N GLY A 282 14.50 -13.10 16.31
CA GLY A 282 14.01 -14.23 15.50
C GLY A 282 12.63 -14.76 15.88
N LYS A 283 11.89 -14.07 16.75
CA LYS A 283 10.52 -14.45 17.13
C LYS A 283 9.53 -13.92 16.10
N ARG A 284 8.43 -14.64 15.90
CA ARG A 284 7.31 -14.18 15.08
C ARG A 284 6.51 -13.12 15.83
N LEU A 285 6.05 -12.11 15.12
CA LEU A 285 5.20 -11.03 15.65
C LEU A 285 3.79 -11.52 16.01
N ALA A 286 3.26 -12.45 15.22
CA ALA A 286 1.93 -13.03 15.42
C ALA A 286 1.94 -14.53 15.12
N HIS A 287 1.15 -15.29 15.90
CA HIS A 287 0.96 -16.71 15.68
C HIS A 287 0.28 -16.94 14.32
N GLY A 288 0.74 -17.95 13.57
CA GLY A 288 0.20 -18.28 12.25
C GLY A 288 0.70 -17.39 11.10
N TYR A 289 1.55 -16.39 11.36
CA TYR A 289 2.12 -15.50 10.34
C TYR A 289 3.66 -15.60 10.29
N PRO A 290 4.29 -15.51 9.11
CA PRO A 290 5.74 -15.66 8.96
C PRO A 290 6.54 -14.38 9.25
N PHE A 291 5.90 -13.34 9.80
CA PHE A 291 6.56 -12.05 10.07
C PHE A 291 7.38 -12.09 11.37
N LEU A 292 8.66 -11.71 11.30
CA LEU A 292 9.60 -11.67 12.41
C LEU A 292 9.69 -10.29 13.06
N GLU A 293 10.08 -10.26 14.34
CA GLU A 293 10.49 -9.04 15.04
C GLU A 293 11.64 -8.32 14.32
N ALA A 294 12.57 -9.07 13.71
CA ALA A 294 13.71 -8.53 12.98
C ALA A 294 13.31 -7.66 11.78
N GLU A 295 12.16 -7.92 11.16
CA GLU A 295 11.64 -7.10 10.07
C GLU A 295 11.32 -5.68 10.55
N VAL A 296 10.83 -5.52 11.78
CA VAL A 296 10.55 -4.20 12.37
C VAL A 296 11.82 -3.37 12.47
N ALA A 297 12.89 -3.96 13.02
CA ALA A 297 14.19 -3.31 13.13
C ALA A 297 14.79 -3.01 11.75
N TYR A 298 14.73 -3.97 10.82
CA TYR A 298 15.20 -3.77 9.45
C TYR A 298 14.49 -2.61 8.76
N CYS A 299 13.15 -2.58 8.78
CA CYS A 299 12.36 -1.54 8.13
C CYS A 299 12.60 -0.16 8.75
N ALA A 300 12.83 -0.09 10.07
CA ALA A 300 13.22 1.16 10.74
C ALA A 300 14.58 1.68 10.27
N ARG A 301 15.55 0.78 10.06
CA ARG A 301 16.93 1.16 9.68
C ARG A 301 17.09 1.44 8.19
N HIS A 302 16.35 0.72 7.33
CA HIS A 302 16.64 0.67 5.90
C HIS A 302 15.47 1.05 4.99
N GLU A 303 14.23 1.11 5.50
CA GLU A 303 13.04 1.32 4.67
C GLU A 303 12.16 2.49 5.15
N TYR A 304 12.75 3.46 5.85
CA TYR A 304 12.07 4.69 6.29
C TYR A 304 10.77 4.42 7.07
N CYS A 305 10.73 3.38 7.89
CA CYS A 305 9.59 3.09 8.76
C CYS A 305 9.62 4.05 9.98
N GLU A 306 8.72 5.03 10.03
CA GLU A 306 8.68 6.08 11.06
C GLU A 306 7.43 5.99 11.96
N SER A 307 6.54 5.04 11.70
CA SER A 307 5.35 4.79 12.52
C SER A 307 5.02 3.29 12.62
N ALA A 308 4.25 2.92 13.63
CA ALA A 308 3.72 1.56 13.73
C ALA A 308 2.82 1.21 12.54
N VAL A 309 2.08 2.20 12.01
CA VAL A 309 1.21 2.05 10.83
C VAL A 309 2.04 1.77 9.57
N ASP A 310 3.21 2.38 9.40
CA ASP A 310 4.10 2.06 8.27
C ASP A 310 4.43 0.58 8.24
N PHE A 311 4.75 0.01 9.40
CA PHE A 311 5.12 -1.38 9.48
C PHE A 311 3.92 -2.30 9.21
N ILE A 312 2.87 -2.22 10.04
CA ILE A 312 1.73 -3.16 10.00
C ILE A 312 0.95 -3.10 8.69
N ALA A 313 0.91 -1.93 8.04
CA ALA A 313 0.12 -1.73 6.82
C ALA A 313 0.97 -1.91 5.57
N ARG A 314 2.18 -1.32 5.51
CA ARG A 314 2.94 -1.18 4.26
C ARG A 314 4.14 -2.11 4.15
N ARG A 315 4.79 -2.46 5.27
CA ARG A 315 5.99 -3.32 5.26
C ARG A 315 5.65 -4.80 5.38
N CYS A 316 4.85 -5.19 6.37
CA CYS A 316 4.43 -6.60 6.53
C CYS A 316 2.99 -6.88 6.08
N ARG A 317 2.14 -5.84 5.96
CA ARG A 317 0.72 -5.93 5.56
C ARG A 317 -0.17 -6.74 6.50
N LEU A 318 0.26 -7.04 7.73
CA LEU A 318 -0.52 -7.80 8.70
C LEU A 318 -1.90 -7.17 8.98
N ALA A 319 -2.00 -5.83 8.96
CA ALA A 319 -3.28 -5.13 9.10
C ALA A 319 -4.30 -5.49 8.00
N PHE A 320 -3.81 -5.73 6.78
CA PHE A 320 -4.63 -6.16 5.63
C PHE A 320 -4.92 -7.66 5.62
N LEU A 321 -4.22 -8.46 6.44
CA LEU A 321 -4.43 -9.90 6.48
C LEU A 321 -5.37 -10.28 7.63
N ASP A 322 -5.16 -9.69 8.81
CA ASP A 322 -5.88 -10.03 10.04
C ASP A 322 -5.71 -8.92 11.07
N THR A 323 -6.79 -8.17 11.31
CA THR A 323 -6.78 -7.01 12.19
C THR A 323 -6.51 -7.38 13.64
N ASP A 324 -6.94 -8.56 14.07
CA ASP A 324 -6.78 -9.01 15.45
C ASP A 324 -5.34 -9.46 15.71
N ALA A 325 -4.72 -10.16 14.76
CA ALA A 325 -3.31 -10.49 14.81
C ALA A 325 -2.44 -9.22 14.77
N ALA A 326 -2.78 -8.25 13.93
CA ALA A 326 -2.10 -6.95 13.89
C ALA A 326 -2.21 -6.22 15.24
N GLY A 327 -3.41 -6.18 15.83
CA GLY A 327 -3.66 -5.54 17.12
C GLY A 327 -2.87 -6.18 18.26
N ARG A 328 -2.74 -7.51 18.28
CA ARG A 328 -1.91 -8.24 19.26
C ARG A 328 -0.41 -8.00 19.07
N ALA A 329 0.05 -7.87 17.82
CA ALA A 329 1.46 -7.61 17.51
C ALA A 329 1.87 -6.15 17.77
N LEU A 330 0.93 -5.22 17.72
CA LEU A 330 1.16 -3.78 17.76
C LEU A 330 2.02 -3.30 18.96
N PRO A 331 1.79 -3.74 20.21
CA PRO A 331 2.64 -3.32 21.33
C PRO A 331 4.11 -3.71 21.14
N ARG A 332 4.37 -4.94 20.67
CA ARG A 332 5.73 -5.44 20.45
C ARG A 332 6.44 -4.70 19.32
N ILE A 333 5.71 -4.37 18.25
CA ILE A 333 6.23 -3.56 17.14
C ILE A 333 6.63 -2.19 17.63
N ILE A 334 5.79 -1.54 18.45
CA ILE A 334 6.08 -0.21 19.01
C ILE A 334 7.29 -0.25 19.94
N GLU A 335 7.45 -1.30 20.75
CA GLU A 335 8.65 -1.46 21.59
C GLU A 335 9.93 -1.48 20.76
N ILE A 336 9.95 -2.25 19.67
CA ILE A 336 11.13 -2.34 18.79
C ILE A 336 11.37 -1.01 18.08
N LEU A 337 10.34 -0.42 17.48
CA LEU A 337 10.45 0.90 16.82
C LEU A 337 10.91 1.99 17.80
N ALA A 338 10.44 1.95 19.05
CA ALA A 338 10.85 2.90 20.06
C ALA A 338 12.33 2.80 20.41
N LEU A 339 12.91 1.60 20.38
CA LEU A 339 14.36 1.43 20.55
C LEU A 339 15.12 1.98 19.33
N GLU A 340 14.70 1.63 18.11
CA GLU A 340 15.34 2.07 16.87
C GLU A 340 15.28 3.60 16.68
N ARG A 341 14.16 4.22 17.05
CA ARG A 341 13.88 5.64 16.84
C ARG A 341 14.02 6.48 18.11
N LYS A 342 14.42 5.87 19.22
CA LYS A 342 14.58 6.52 20.55
C LYS A 342 13.30 7.25 21.01
N TRP A 343 12.15 6.61 20.84
CA TRP A 343 10.86 7.20 21.25
C TRP A 343 10.64 7.15 22.76
N ASP A 344 10.18 8.26 23.32
CA ASP A 344 9.70 8.31 24.68
C ASP A 344 8.36 7.58 24.87
N LYS A 345 7.89 7.51 26.13
CA LYS A 345 6.63 6.85 26.48
C LYS A 345 5.40 7.57 25.92
N ALA A 346 5.45 8.89 25.75
CA ALA A 346 4.35 9.66 25.18
C ALA A 346 4.15 9.32 23.70
N ARG A 347 5.25 9.26 22.94
CA ARG A 347 5.26 8.85 21.54
C ARG A 347 4.82 7.39 21.36
N GLN A 348 5.28 6.47 22.21
CA GLN A 348 4.81 5.08 22.19
C GLN A 348 3.28 4.98 22.40
N LYS A 349 2.72 5.76 23.34
CA LYS A 349 1.27 5.81 23.57
C LYS A 349 0.51 6.39 22.36
N LEU A 350 1.04 7.44 21.76
CA LEU A 350 0.46 8.04 20.55
C LEU A 350 0.46 7.04 19.38
N GLU A 351 1.55 6.33 19.16
CA GLU A 351 1.65 5.31 18.10
C GLU A 351 0.71 4.12 18.36
N LEU A 352 0.51 3.73 19.63
CA LEU A 352 -0.46 2.70 19.98
C LEU A 352 -1.89 3.16 19.67
N GLN A 353 -2.24 4.41 19.99
CA GLN A 353 -3.55 4.95 19.67
C GLN A 353 -3.76 5.03 18.15
N LYS A 354 -2.81 5.64 17.41
CA LYS A 354 -2.86 5.72 15.95
C LYS A 354 -2.97 4.35 15.28
N GLY A 355 -2.23 3.36 15.77
CA GLY A 355 -2.30 2.00 15.26
C GLY A 355 -3.65 1.34 15.52
N LYS A 356 -4.26 1.57 16.69
CA LYS A 356 -5.63 1.09 16.97
C LYS A 356 -6.66 1.78 16.09
N ASP A 357 -6.63 3.10 16.00
CA ASP A 357 -7.56 3.88 15.17
C ASP A 357 -7.46 3.43 13.70
N PHE A 358 -6.24 3.21 13.20
CA PHE A 358 -6.02 2.68 11.87
C PHE A 358 -6.57 1.26 11.69
N LEU A 359 -6.47 0.37 12.67
CA LEU A 359 -7.04 -0.98 12.56
C LEU A 359 -8.58 -0.99 12.63
N GLU A 360 -9.20 0.00 13.28
CA GLU A 360 -10.66 0.12 13.29
C GLU A 360 -11.21 0.47 11.90
N THR A 361 -10.44 1.16 11.04
CA THR A 361 -10.85 1.42 9.65
C THR A 361 -10.95 0.15 8.79
N PHE A 362 -10.55 -1.02 9.33
CA PHE A 362 -10.59 -2.30 8.62
C PHE A 362 -11.79 -3.20 8.99
N LYS A 363 -12.67 -2.78 9.90
CA LYS A 363 -13.71 -3.66 10.47
C LYS A 363 -15.13 -3.45 9.90
N SER A 364 -15.35 -2.38 9.13
CA SER A 364 -16.61 -1.82 8.60
C SER A 364 -17.10 -0.57 9.34
N SER A 365 -17.52 0.44 8.57
CA SER A 365 -18.21 1.62 9.10
C SER A 365 -19.72 1.38 9.12
N LYS A 366 -20.41 1.75 10.22
CA LYS A 366 -21.88 1.61 10.35
C LYS A 366 -22.68 2.76 9.70
N ASN A 367 -22.02 3.85 9.29
CA ASN A 367 -22.66 5.16 9.13
C ASN A 367 -22.63 5.78 7.72
N ALA A 368 -22.30 5.05 6.66
CA ALA A 368 -22.33 5.59 5.30
C ALA A 368 -23.15 4.71 4.35
N GLN A 369 -23.82 5.37 3.40
CA GLN A 369 -24.77 4.76 2.47
C GLN A 369 -24.02 4.19 1.26
N PHE A 370 -24.12 2.89 1.00
CA PHE A 370 -23.78 2.34 -0.30
C PHE A 370 -24.80 2.78 -1.34
N ARG A 371 -24.30 3.41 -2.40
CA ARG A 371 -25.08 3.76 -3.58
C ARG A 371 -24.43 3.08 -4.77
N ASP A 372 -25.02 1.97 -5.20
CA ASP A 372 -24.60 1.18 -6.37
C ASP A 372 -24.84 1.87 -7.72
N GLY A 373 -25.37 3.10 -7.70
CA GLY A 373 -25.70 3.90 -8.88
C GLY A 373 -26.83 3.32 -9.75
N LYS A 374 -27.48 2.23 -9.34
CA LYS A 374 -28.52 1.54 -10.12
C LYS A 374 -29.84 1.38 -9.39
N HIS A 375 -29.90 1.56 -8.07
CA HIS A 375 -31.13 1.45 -7.30
C HIS A 375 -31.49 2.78 -6.63
N ASN A 376 -31.97 3.74 -7.43
CA ASN A 376 -32.87 4.78 -6.91
C ASN A 376 -34.24 4.13 -6.72
N GLY A 377 -34.49 3.59 -5.52
CA GLY A 377 -35.83 3.26 -5.07
C GLY A 377 -36.67 4.54 -4.92
N GLN A 378 -37.91 4.46 -5.39
CA GLN A 378 -38.92 5.52 -5.45
C GLN A 378 -39.11 6.33 -4.16
#